data_AF-A0A957NJE2-F1
#
_entry.id   AF-A0A957NJE2-F1
#
_cell.length_a   1.000
_cell.length_b   1.000
_cell.length_c   1.000
_cell.angle_alpha   90.00
_cell.angle_beta   90.00
_cell.angle_gamma   90.00
#
_symmetry.space_group_name_H-M   'P 1'
#
loop_
_entity.id
_entity.type
_entity.pdbx_description
1 polymer ?
#
loop_
_entity_poly.entity_id
_entity_poly.type
_entity_poly.pdbx_seq_one_letter_code
_entity_poly.pdbx_strand_id
1 'polypeptide(L)'
;MFAHLHNWGRSLVRLFNNGHYSLNDWERYLPFPSSSMATPRRFLAPEVIQTSEMDCGPAALKCLLEGFGIAASYGRLREACQTDVDGTSIDTLEDVAWHLGLDVGQTVAPINHLLLPTTDLLPALVVTVQPNGLTHFVVLWNYVGPFVQIMDPSVGRRWVTRERFANEVYRHSIPFPAAVWRGWAGEEGFIEPLRGRLGNLGLAEPEIGQLFGEALADPSWRSLATLDAVTRLLEVVAQTGAVQRGAEATAMLQRLFQRERQVAHEVNAPINRAELIPTGFWSVRNQPEPLGDQTIDTATPGHGQ
;
A
#
# COMPACT_ATOMS: atom_id res chain seq x y z
N MET A 1 14.09 -7.47 -15.67
CA MET A 1 12.75 -6.93 -15.99
C MET A 1 12.18 -6.35 -14.70
N PHE A 2 11.87 -5.06 -14.68
CA PHE A 2 11.25 -4.38 -13.53
C PHE A 2 9.74 -4.28 -13.76
N ALA A 3 8.98 -4.43 -12.68
CA ALA A 3 7.55 -4.17 -12.66
C ALA A 3 7.30 -2.89 -11.85
N HIS A 4 6.35 -2.05 -12.28
CA HIS A 4 5.89 -0.89 -11.52
C HIS A 4 4.81 -1.30 -10.55
N LEU A 5 5.01 -1.02 -9.27
CA LEU A 5 3.93 -1.06 -8.30
C LEU A 5 3.04 0.17 -8.50
N HIS A 6 1.72 0.01 -8.48
CA HIS A 6 0.70 1.05 -8.65
C HIS A 6 -0.39 0.93 -7.59
N ASN A 7 -0.95 2.04 -7.12
CA ASN A 7 -2.01 2.04 -6.10
C ASN A 7 -1.61 1.44 -4.74
N TRP A 8 -0.34 1.63 -4.35
CA TRP A 8 0.14 1.31 -3.01
C TRP A 8 0.34 2.58 -2.18
N GLY A 9 0.12 2.48 -0.87
CA GLY A 9 0.49 3.54 0.08
C GLY A 9 1.97 3.42 0.43
N ARG A 10 2.74 4.51 0.30
CA ARG A 10 4.22 4.49 0.42
C ARG A 10 4.75 4.40 1.85
N SER A 11 3.88 4.36 2.84
CA SER A 11 4.26 4.83 4.17
C SER A 11 3.32 4.26 5.20
N LEU A 12 3.33 2.94 5.37
CA LEU A 12 2.75 2.33 6.54
C LEU A 12 3.90 2.03 7.48
N VAL A 13 4.09 2.88 8.49
CA VAL A 13 4.91 2.46 9.63
C VAL A 13 3.97 1.64 10.53
N ARG A 14 4.12 0.32 10.48
CA ARG A 14 3.41 -0.60 11.36
C ARG A 14 4.17 -0.69 12.67
N LEU A 15 3.46 -0.56 13.78
CA LEU A 15 4.06 -0.57 15.12
C LEU A 15 3.64 -1.81 15.91
N PHE A 16 4.61 -2.59 16.37
CA PHE A 16 4.48 -3.69 17.32
C PHE A 16 5.11 -3.33 18.68
N ASN A 17 5.01 -4.26 19.64
CA ASN A 17 5.87 -4.29 20.81
C ASN A 17 6.37 -5.72 20.98
N ASN A 18 7.39 -6.11 20.18
CA ASN A 18 8.43 -7.13 20.45
C ASN A 18 8.98 -7.73 19.14
N GLY A 19 10.30 -7.62 18.94
CA GLY A 19 11.04 -8.39 17.94
C GLY A 19 12.17 -7.60 17.27
N HIS A 20 13.33 -8.22 17.06
CA HIS A 20 14.44 -7.65 16.28
C HIS A 20 14.39 -8.22 14.86
N TYR A 21 14.41 -7.35 13.85
CA TYR A 21 14.54 -7.74 12.45
C TYR A 21 15.74 -7.05 11.81
N SER A 22 16.51 -7.81 11.04
CA SER A 22 17.58 -7.33 10.17
C SER A 22 17.12 -7.61 8.73
N LEU A 23 17.01 -6.57 7.90
CA LEU A 23 16.51 -6.66 6.53
C LEU A 23 17.44 -5.91 5.55
N ASN A 24 17.57 -6.45 4.34
CA ASN A 24 18.26 -5.80 3.22
C ASN A 24 17.38 -4.66 2.64
N ASP A 25 18.00 -3.75 1.86
CA ASP A 25 17.43 -2.45 1.43
C ASP A 25 16.03 -2.47 0.79
N TRP A 26 15.58 -3.59 0.21
CA TRP A 26 14.28 -3.76 -0.45
C TRP A 26 13.27 -4.60 0.34
N GLU A 27 13.74 -5.50 1.19
CA GLU A 27 12.90 -6.37 2.03
C GLU A 27 12.13 -5.56 3.08
N ARG A 28 12.73 -4.46 3.56
CA ARG A 28 12.07 -3.49 4.45
C ARG A 28 10.85 -2.80 3.85
N TYR A 29 10.61 -2.88 2.55
CA TYR A 29 9.42 -2.25 1.94
C TYR A 29 8.26 -3.24 1.76
N LEU A 30 8.48 -4.52 2.00
CA LEU A 30 7.47 -5.57 1.84
C LEU A 30 6.54 -5.62 3.07
N PRO A 31 5.24 -5.93 2.89
CA PRO A 31 4.33 -6.21 3.99
C PRO A 31 4.81 -7.33 4.90
N PHE A 32 4.93 -7.03 6.21
CA PHE A 32 5.37 -7.97 7.23
C PHE A 32 4.44 -9.18 7.37
N PRO A 33 4.99 -10.37 7.72
CA PRO A 33 4.17 -11.50 8.14
C PRO A 33 3.33 -11.12 9.37
N SER A 34 2.11 -11.67 9.44
CA SER A 34 1.15 -11.36 10.50
C SER A 34 1.70 -11.75 11.88
N SER A 35 1.90 -10.77 12.76
CA SER A 35 2.20 -11.02 14.19
C SER A 35 0.89 -11.18 14.98
N SER A 36 0.86 -12.14 15.90
CA SER A 36 -0.36 -12.61 16.57
C SER A 36 -0.60 -12.04 17.97
N MET A 37 0.20 -11.07 18.43
CA MET A 37 0.03 -10.49 19.78
C MET A 37 -0.36 -9.02 19.73
N ALA A 38 -1.62 -8.75 20.09
CA ALA A 38 -2.15 -7.40 20.24
C ALA A 38 -1.61 -6.74 21.52
N THR A 39 -0.70 -5.77 21.36
CA THR A 39 -0.25 -4.92 22.46
C THR A 39 -1.44 -4.08 22.97
N PRO A 40 -1.65 -3.97 24.30
CA PRO A 40 -2.72 -3.14 24.85
C PRO A 40 -2.50 -1.69 24.43
N ARG A 41 -3.44 -1.16 23.64
CA ARG A 41 -3.48 0.23 23.17
C ARG A 41 -4.82 0.87 23.49
N ARG A 42 -4.85 2.19 23.60
CA ARG A 42 -6.10 2.93 23.84
C ARG A 42 -7.11 2.72 22.71
N PHE A 43 -8.41 2.73 23.04
CA PHE A 43 -9.45 2.67 22.01
C PHE A 43 -9.49 3.93 21.14
N LEU A 44 -9.31 5.10 21.75
CA LEU A 44 -9.20 6.36 21.04
C LEU A 44 -7.73 6.75 20.88
N ALA A 45 -7.37 7.17 19.67
CA ALA A 45 -6.11 7.83 19.38
C ALA A 45 -5.97 9.06 20.29
N PRO A 46 -4.85 9.20 21.02
CA PRO A 46 -4.55 10.44 21.73
C PRO A 46 -4.56 11.63 20.77
N GLU A 47 -5.14 12.75 21.21
CA GLU A 47 -5.23 13.93 20.38
C GLU A 47 -3.98 14.79 20.55
N VAL A 48 -3.21 14.92 19.47
CA VAL A 48 -1.99 15.74 19.42
C VAL A 48 -2.06 16.68 18.22
N ILE A 49 -2.38 17.94 18.46
CA ILE A 49 -2.43 18.97 17.42
C ILE A 49 -1.03 19.53 17.19
N GLN A 50 -0.65 19.69 15.92
CA GLN A 50 0.63 20.27 15.55
C GLN A 50 0.71 21.76 15.90
N THR A 51 1.88 22.22 16.34
CA THR A 51 2.11 23.65 16.62
C THR A 51 2.60 24.44 15.40
N SER A 52 3.16 23.75 14.42
CA SER A 52 3.64 24.31 13.14
C SER A 52 3.14 23.44 11.99
N GLU A 53 3.03 24.01 10.79
CA GLU A 53 2.71 23.27 9.56
C GLU A 53 3.70 22.14 9.27
N MET A 54 4.96 22.31 9.71
CA MET A 54 6.03 21.33 9.53
C MET A 54 6.05 20.21 10.59
N ASP A 55 5.22 20.30 11.64
CA ASP A 55 5.27 19.40 12.79
C ASP A 55 4.28 18.22 12.71
N CYS A 56 3.74 17.92 11.52
CA CYS A 56 2.78 16.82 11.35
C CYS A 56 3.38 15.45 11.71
N GLY A 57 4.64 15.19 11.34
CA GLY A 57 5.38 13.98 11.69
C GLY A 57 5.56 13.81 13.21
N PRO A 58 6.20 14.75 13.92
CA PRO A 58 6.35 14.71 15.38
C PRO A 58 5.03 14.56 16.13
N ALA A 59 3.96 15.21 15.67
CA ALA A 59 2.63 15.12 16.29
C ALA A 59 2.00 13.73 16.09
N ALA A 60 2.10 13.18 14.87
CA ALA A 60 1.66 11.81 14.59
C ALA A 60 2.42 10.78 15.42
N LEU A 61 3.75 10.92 15.53
CA LEU A 61 4.59 10.04 16.35
C LEU A 61 4.22 10.13 17.84
N LYS A 62 3.98 11.34 18.37
CA LYS A 62 3.51 11.51 19.76
C LYS A 62 2.18 10.81 20.00
N CYS A 63 1.22 10.94 19.08
CA CYS A 63 -0.07 10.24 19.15
C CYS A 63 0.14 8.72 19.26
N LEU A 64 1.03 8.16 18.44
CA LEU A 64 1.35 6.73 18.46
C LEU A 64 1.96 6.32 19.81
N LEU A 65 3.02 6.99 20.24
CA LEU A 65 3.72 6.72 21.51
C LEU A 65 2.74 6.75 22.70
N GLU A 66 1.95 7.82 22.84
CA GLU A 66 0.99 7.94 23.95
C GLU A 66 -0.14 6.91 23.87
N GLY A 67 -0.51 6.50 22.65
CA GLY A 67 -1.54 5.52 22.41
C GLY A 67 -1.15 4.12 22.90
N PHE A 68 0.16 3.84 22.89
CA PHE A 68 0.80 2.66 23.48
C PHE A 68 1.32 2.89 24.91
N GLY A 69 1.03 4.05 25.53
CA GLY A 69 1.41 4.34 26.91
C GLY A 69 2.85 4.81 27.11
N ILE A 70 3.57 5.13 26.03
CA ILE A 70 4.93 5.68 26.08
C ILE A 70 4.82 7.21 26.16
N ALA A 71 5.24 7.78 27.29
CA ALA A 71 5.22 9.23 27.48
C ALA A 71 6.39 9.89 26.73
N ALA A 72 6.10 10.87 25.88
CA ALA A 72 7.12 11.62 25.13
C ALA A 72 6.86 13.13 25.16
N SER A 73 7.93 13.91 25.35
CA SER A 73 7.86 15.38 25.26
C SER A 73 7.72 15.82 23.81
N TYR A 74 6.72 16.65 23.51
CA TYR A 74 6.51 17.12 22.14
C TYR A 74 7.69 17.94 21.61
N GLY A 75 8.27 18.81 22.44
CA GLY A 75 9.46 19.57 22.07
C GLY A 75 10.66 18.68 21.73
N ARG A 76 10.90 17.62 22.52
CA ARG A 76 11.98 16.66 22.23
C ARG A 76 11.72 15.84 20.98
N LEU A 77 10.47 15.48 20.70
CA LEU A 77 10.13 14.80 19.45
C LEU A 77 10.39 15.71 18.25
N ARG A 78 10.04 17.00 18.34
CA ARG A 78 10.33 17.97 17.28
C ARG A 78 11.83 18.13 17.04
N GLU A 79 12.63 18.20 18.11
CA GLU A 79 14.09 18.23 18.03
C GLU A 79 14.67 16.95 17.41
N ALA A 80 14.19 15.78 17.84
CA ALA A 80 14.67 14.48 17.37
C ALA A 80 14.28 14.20 15.91
N CYS A 81 13.11 14.64 15.48
CA CYS A 81 12.62 14.50 14.12
C CYS A 81 13.23 15.51 13.14
N GLN A 82 14.09 16.43 13.62
CA GLN A 82 14.86 17.40 12.83
C GLN A 82 14.12 17.88 11.57
N THR A 83 12.99 18.58 11.75
CA THR A 83 12.20 19.09 10.63
C THR A 83 13.09 19.96 9.73
N ASP A 84 13.45 19.47 8.55
CA ASP A 84 14.13 20.26 7.51
C ASP A 84 13.11 21.19 6.83
N VAL A 85 13.54 21.97 5.83
CA VAL A 85 12.66 22.87 5.06
C VAL A 85 11.45 22.12 4.45
N ASP A 86 11.61 20.82 4.16
CA ASP A 86 10.57 19.96 3.59
C ASP A 86 9.77 19.13 4.63
N GLY A 87 10.07 19.29 5.93
CA GLY A 87 9.41 18.57 7.02
C GLY A 87 10.21 17.38 7.55
N THR A 88 9.53 16.43 8.21
CA THR A 88 10.16 15.21 8.73
C THR A 88 10.06 14.07 7.72
N SER A 89 11.16 13.37 7.45
CA SER A 89 11.15 12.18 6.59
C SER A 89 10.53 10.97 7.30
N ILE A 90 9.98 10.02 6.53
CA ILE A 90 9.47 8.77 7.11
C ILE A 90 10.57 7.94 7.77
N ASP A 91 11.77 7.94 7.20
CA ASP A 91 12.93 7.22 7.74
C ASP A 91 13.30 7.75 9.12
N THR A 92 13.28 9.08 9.29
CA THR A 92 13.50 9.72 10.59
C THR A 92 12.41 9.36 11.60
N LEU A 93 11.15 9.28 11.18
CA LEU A 93 10.05 8.88 12.08
C LEU A 93 10.20 7.44 12.54
N GLU A 94 10.59 6.53 11.64
CA GLU A 94 10.88 5.14 11.97
C GLU A 94 12.04 5.05 12.96
N ASP A 95 13.18 5.68 12.66
CA ASP A 95 14.35 5.67 13.53
C ASP A 95 14.00 6.19 14.93
N VAL A 96 13.34 7.34 15.04
CA VAL A 96 12.98 7.92 16.35
C VAL A 96 11.96 7.03 17.08
N ALA A 97 10.97 6.48 16.39
CA ALA A 97 10.00 5.58 17.00
C ALA A 97 10.67 4.31 17.57
N TRP A 98 11.59 3.73 16.81
CA TRP A 98 12.38 2.56 17.22
C TRP A 98 13.21 2.86 18.47
N HIS A 99 13.95 3.97 18.49
CA HIS A 99 14.76 4.37 19.65
C HIS A 99 13.93 4.68 20.90
N LEU A 100 12.66 5.04 20.74
CA LEU A 100 11.73 5.31 21.84
C LEU A 100 10.97 4.06 22.31
N GLY A 101 11.28 2.89 21.76
CA GLY A 101 10.76 1.59 22.23
C GLY A 101 9.48 1.13 21.54
N LEU A 102 9.13 1.71 20.38
CA LEU A 102 8.17 1.08 19.48
C LEU A 102 8.93 0.07 18.61
N ASP A 103 8.38 -1.13 18.44
CA ASP A 103 8.85 -2.00 17.36
C ASP A 103 8.17 -1.52 16.08
N VAL A 104 8.94 -1.11 15.09
CA VAL A 104 8.44 -0.34 13.95
C VAL A 104 8.97 -0.94 12.67
N GLY A 105 8.16 -0.83 11.62
CA GLY A 105 8.61 -1.19 10.30
C GLY A 105 7.87 -0.40 9.24
N GLN A 106 8.60 0.17 8.30
CA GLN A 106 8.02 0.70 7.07
C GLN A 106 7.48 -0.45 6.21
N THR A 107 6.37 -0.21 5.52
CA THR A 107 5.89 -1.12 4.51
C THR A 107 5.08 -0.39 3.45
N VAL A 108 5.09 -0.94 2.24
CA VAL A 108 4.25 -0.53 1.14
C VAL A 108 3.15 -1.57 1.06
N ALA A 109 1.88 -1.17 1.17
CA ALA A 109 0.76 -2.10 0.98
C ALA A 109 -0.24 -1.57 -0.06
N PRO A 110 -0.96 -2.47 -0.76
CA PRO A 110 -2.06 -2.03 -1.59
C PRO A 110 -3.12 -1.29 -0.78
N ILE A 111 -3.73 -0.26 -1.36
CA ILE A 111 -4.74 0.53 -0.64
C ILE A 111 -5.92 -0.34 -0.14
N ASN A 112 -6.33 -1.35 -0.92
CA ASN A 112 -7.42 -2.25 -0.55
C ASN A 112 -7.04 -3.21 0.59
N HIS A 113 -5.76 -3.30 0.94
CA HIS A 113 -5.25 -4.13 2.04
C HIS A 113 -5.18 -3.37 3.36
N LEU A 114 -5.22 -2.04 3.33
CA LEU A 114 -5.01 -1.16 4.48
C LEU A 114 -5.98 -1.44 5.66
N LEU A 115 -7.21 -1.82 5.35
CA LEU A 115 -8.29 -1.98 6.34
C LEU A 115 -8.79 -3.43 6.43
N LEU A 116 -8.01 -4.39 5.92
CA LEU A 116 -8.33 -5.81 6.04
C LEU A 116 -7.85 -6.32 7.40
N PRO A 117 -8.69 -7.02 8.17
CA PRO A 117 -8.26 -7.58 9.46
C PRO A 117 -7.05 -8.51 9.33
N THR A 118 -6.94 -9.23 8.21
CA THR A 118 -5.89 -10.23 7.95
C THR A 118 -4.50 -9.62 7.73
N THR A 119 -4.40 -8.31 7.48
CA THR A 119 -3.11 -7.63 7.25
C THR A 119 -2.51 -7.06 8.54
N ASP A 120 -3.33 -6.90 9.57
CA ASP A 120 -2.98 -6.37 10.89
C ASP A 120 -2.11 -5.08 10.84
N LEU A 121 -2.38 -4.22 9.85
CA LEU A 121 -1.59 -3.00 9.61
C LEU A 121 -1.81 -1.88 10.65
N LEU A 122 -2.77 -2.00 11.58
CA LEU A 122 -3.19 -0.89 12.44
C LEU A 122 -2.72 -1.01 13.89
N PRO A 123 -2.23 0.07 14.52
CA PRO A 123 -2.24 1.44 14.01
C PRO A 123 -1.10 1.69 13.03
N ALA A 124 -1.34 2.58 12.07
CA ALA A 124 -0.34 2.98 11.09
C ALA A 124 -0.20 4.49 11.02
N LEU A 125 1.03 4.97 10.89
CA LEU A 125 1.32 6.27 10.30
C LEU A 125 1.08 6.15 8.79
N VAL A 126 0.33 7.09 8.19
CA VAL A 126 -0.08 7.07 6.77
C VAL A 126 0.18 8.43 6.15
N VAL A 127 0.74 8.46 4.94
CA VAL A 127 0.87 9.69 4.15
C VAL A 127 -0.41 9.94 3.36
N THR A 128 -0.94 11.14 3.49
CA THR A 128 -2.11 11.65 2.76
C THR A 128 -1.74 12.85 1.89
N VAL A 129 -2.61 13.21 0.96
CA VAL A 129 -2.49 14.42 0.14
C VAL A 129 -3.55 15.40 0.60
N GLN A 130 -3.12 16.58 1.05
CA GLN A 130 -4.01 17.67 1.41
C GLN A 130 -4.60 18.34 0.16
N PRO A 131 -5.70 19.12 0.28
CA PRO A 131 -6.31 19.83 -0.85
C PRO A 131 -5.37 20.79 -1.60
N ASN A 132 -4.31 21.27 -0.95
CA ASN A 132 -3.25 22.11 -1.54
C ASN A 132 -2.21 21.30 -2.33
N GLY A 133 -2.32 19.96 -2.39
CA GLY A 133 -1.40 19.06 -3.07
C GLY A 133 -0.18 18.64 -2.25
N LEU A 134 -0.02 19.14 -1.02
CA LEU A 134 1.09 18.80 -0.14
C LEU A 134 0.85 17.47 0.58
N THR A 135 1.93 16.74 0.84
CA THR A 135 1.90 15.50 1.61
C THR A 135 1.77 15.80 3.10
N HIS A 136 1.01 14.97 3.81
CA HIS A 136 0.73 15.14 5.23
C HIS A 136 0.67 13.81 5.96
N PHE A 137 1.28 13.73 7.15
CA PHE A 137 1.22 12.54 7.99
C PHE A 137 -0.01 12.54 8.85
N VAL A 138 -0.74 11.43 8.85
CA VAL A 138 -1.85 11.15 9.76
C VAL A 138 -1.68 9.78 10.40
N VAL A 139 -2.32 9.57 11.54
CA VAL A 139 -2.37 8.25 12.18
C VAL A 139 -3.70 7.60 11.88
N LEU A 140 -3.69 6.49 11.16
CA LEU A 140 -4.84 5.60 11.06
C LEU A 140 -4.84 4.67 12.28
N TRP A 141 -5.72 4.95 13.23
CA TRP A 141 -5.69 4.32 14.54
C TRP A 141 -6.43 2.98 14.56
N ASN A 142 -7.71 2.98 14.23
CA ASN A 142 -8.55 1.79 14.18
C ASN A 142 -9.72 1.98 13.22
N TYR A 143 -10.62 1.00 13.17
CA TYR A 143 -11.88 1.11 12.46
C TYR A 143 -13.01 0.43 13.24
N VAL A 144 -14.24 0.91 13.02
CA VAL A 144 -15.48 0.32 13.50
C VAL A 144 -16.48 0.33 12.36
N GLY A 145 -16.83 -0.85 11.84
CA GLY A 145 -17.69 -0.98 10.67
C GLY A 145 -17.13 -0.20 9.46
N PRO A 146 -17.90 0.72 8.85
CA PRO A 146 -17.48 1.49 7.69
C PRO A 146 -16.65 2.74 8.04
N PHE A 147 -16.42 3.00 9.33
CA PHE A 147 -15.70 4.19 9.77
C PHE A 147 -14.28 3.85 10.22
N VAL A 148 -13.33 4.68 9.83
CA VAL A 148 -11.95 4.67 10.31
C VAL A 148 -11.74 5.83 11.27
N GLN A 149 -10.96 5.59 12.33
CA GLN A 149 -10.50 6.63 13.22
C GLN A 149 -9.13 7.11 12.77
N ILE A 150 -9.05 8.40 12.51
CA ILE A 150 -7.81 9.07 12.11
C ILE A 150 -7.48 10.09 13.18
N MET A 151 -6.22 10.13 13.62
CA MET A 151 -5.68 11.31 14.27
C MET A 151 -4.91 12.12 13.22
N ASP A 152 -5.46 13.27 12.86
CA ASP A 152 -4.87 14.18 11.90
C ASP A 152 -4.25 15.36 12.66
N PRO A 153 -2.92 15.54 12.64
CA PRO A 153 -2.26 16.60 13.39
C PRO A 153 -2.78 18.02 13.13
N SER A 154 -3.39 18.26 11.96
CA SER A 154 -3.88 19.59 11.57
C SER A 154 -5.28 19.93 12.13
N VAL A 155 -6.12 18.92 12.39
CA VAL A 155 -7.54 19.12 12.77
C VAL A 155 -7.98 18.33 13.99
N GLY A 156 -7.18 17.37 14.43
CA GLY A 156 -7.48 16.48 15.55
C GLY A 156 -8.05 15.13 15.14
N ARG A 157 -8.58 14.42 16.13
CA ARG A 157 -9.14 13.08 15.95
C ARG A 157 -10.48 13.18 15.23
N ARG A 158 -10.62 12.42 14.14
CA ARG A 158 -11.85 12.37 13.32
C ARG A 158 -12.23 10.94 12.97
N TRP A 159 -13.53 10.74 12.76
CA TRP A 159 -14.08 9.53 12.17
C TRP A 159 -14.53 9.84 10.75
N VAL A 160 -14.06 9.06 9.78
CA VAL A 160 -14.47 9.20 8.36
C VAL A 160 -14.77 7.83 7.77
N THR A 161 -15.49 7.80 6.65
CA THR A 161 -15.74 6.55 5.91
C THR A 161 -14.45 5.99 5.33
N ARG A 162 -14.33 4.66 5.23
CA ARG A 162 -13.20 3.97 4.56
C ARG A 162 -12.91 4.53 3.17
N GLU A 163 -13.96 4.75 2.38
CA GLU A 163 -13.88 5.27 1.01
C GLU A 163 -13.27 6.67 0.96
N ARG A 164 -13.81 7.62 1.74
CA ARG A 164 -13.25 8.97 1.85
C ARG A 164 -11.77 8.93 2.22
N PHE A 165 -11.38 8.13 3.22
CA PHE A 165 -9.98 8.05 3.60
C PHE A 165 -9.09 7.47 2.49
N ALA A 166 -9.55 6.43 1.78
CA ALA A 166 -8.81 5.85 0.67
C ALA A 166 -8.54 6.84 -0.49
N ASN A 167 -9.33 7.91 -0.60
CA ASN A 167 -9.11 9.01 -1.54
C ASN A 167 -8.12 10.06 -1.02
N GLU A 168 -7.92 10.15 0.30
CA GLU A 168 -6.93 11.03 0.93
C GLU A 168 -5.53 10.41 0.91
N VAL A 169 -5.40 9.08 0.90
CA VAL A 169 -4.11 8.37 0.96
C VAL A 169 -3.25 8.67 -0.27
N TYR A 170 -2.00 9.07 -0.04
CA TYR A 170 -1.00 9.27 -1.09
C TYR A 170 -0.67 7.95 -1.78
N ARG A 171 -0.84 7.92 -3.09
CA ARG A 171 -0.57 6.77 -3.95
C ARG A 171 0.76 6.96 -4.65
N HIS A 172 1.68 6.05 -4.41
CA HIS A 172 2.98 6.07 -5.06
C HIS A 172 3.07 4.98 -6.13
N SER A 173 3.94 5.21 -7.11
CA SER A 173 4.32 4.19 -8.09
C SER A 173 5.82 4.15 -8.22
N ILE A 174 6.41 2.97 -8.04
CA ILE A 174 7.87 2.76 -8.08
C ILE A 174 8.23 1.59 -9.01
N PRO A 175 9.32 1.70 -9.77
CA PRO A 175 9.97 0.54 -10.36
C PRO A 175 10.41 -0.42 -9.24
N PHE A 176 10.12 -1.70 -9.40
CA PHE A 176 10.42 -2.73 -8.42
C PHE A 176 10.84 -4.03 -9.14
N PRO A 177 11.87 -4.77 -8.67
CA PRO A 177 12.28 -6.00 -9.33
C PRO A 177 11.13 -7.02 -9.38
N ALA A 178 10.78 -7.48 -10.59
CA ALA A 178 9.62 -8.35 -10.77
C ALA A 178 9.72 -9.68 -9.99
N ALA A 179 10.93 -10.23 -9.88
CA ALA A 179 11.19 -11.46 -9.13
C ALA A 179 10.99 -11.27 -7.61
N VAL A 180 11.40 -10.12 -7.06
CA VAL A 180 11.21 -9.80 -5.63
C VAL A 180 9.72 -9.64 -5.34
N TRP A 181 8.99 -8.91 -6.19
CA TRP A 181 7.54 -8.80 -6.05
C TRP A 181 6.86 -10.16 -6.12
N ARG A 182 7.27 -11.02 -7.06
CA ARG A 182 6.71 -12.36 -7.21
C ARG A 182 6.97 -13.26 -6.00
N GLY A 183 8.16 -13.17 -5.39
CA GLY A 183 8.49 -13.87 -4.15
C GLY A 183 7.51 -13.47 -3.05
N TRP A 184 7.46 -12.17 -2.76
CA TRP A 184 6.57 -11.61 -1.74
C TRP A 184 5.08 -11.90 -1.98
N ALA A 185 4.60 -11.73 -3.22
CA ALA A 185 3.19 -11.99 -3.56
C ALA A 185 2.81 -13.47 -3.39
N GLY A 186 3.79 -14.36 -3.31
CA GLY A 186 3.61 -15.77 -2.98
C GLY A 186 3.58 -16.08 -1.49
N GLU A 187 3.72 -15.08 -0.61
CA GLU A 187 3.72 -15.24 0.84
C GLU A 187 2.32 -14.98 1.43
N GLU A 188 2.11 -15.42 2.67
CA GLU A 188 0.83 -15.28 3.39
C GLU A 188 0.37 -13.82 3.49
N GLY A 189 1.30 -12.88 3.61
CA GLY A 189 1.01 -11.44 3.70
C GLY A 189 0.31 -10.85 2.46
N PHE A 190 0.37 -11.52 1.31
CA PHE A 190 -0.41 -11.17 0.11
C PHE A 190 -1.56 -12.14 -0.14
N ILE A 191 -1.31 -13.45 0.05
CA ILE A 191 -2.26 -14.51 -0.24
C ILE A 191 -3.50 -14.39 0.65
N GLU A 192 -3.33 -14.25 1.97
CA GLU A 192 -4.46 -14.25 2.91
C GLU A 192 -5.40 -13.04 2.71
N PRO A 193 -4.89 -11.81 2.52
CA PRO A 193 -5.72 -10.67 2.13
C PRO A 193 -6.50 -10.89 0.84
N LEU A 194 -5.83 -11.42 -0.20
CA LEU A 194 -6.46 -11.66 -1.49
C LEU A 194 -7.50 -12.80 -1.40
N ARG A 195 -7.21 -13.86 -0.65
CA ARG A 195 -8.14 -14.95 -0.34
C ARG A 195 -9.40 -14.44 0.34
N GLY A 196 -9.25 -13.63 1.38
CA GLY A 196 -10.39 -13.01 2.08
C GLY A 196 -11.24 -12.12 1.15
N ARG A 197 -10.61 -11.39 0.23
CA ARG A 197 -11.31 -10.59 -0.79
C ARG A 197 -12.08 -11.44 -1.80
N LEU A 198 -11.50 -12.55 -2.26
CA LEU A 198 -12.18 -13.54 -3.10
C LEU A 198 -13.38 -14.18 -2.36
N GLY A 199 -13.21 -14.53 -1.09
CA GLY A 199 -14.31 -15.02 -0.24
C GLY A 199 -15.43 -13.99 -0.07
N ASN A 200 -15.09 -12.70 0.08
CA ASN A 200 -16.09 -11.62 0.13
C ASN A 200 -16.87 -11.48 -1.19
N LEU A 201 -16.27 -11.81 -2.33
CA LEU A 201 -16.96 -11.91 -3.62
C LEU A 201 -17.87 -13.14 -3.72
N GLY A 202 -17.87 -14.03 -2.72
CA GLY A 202 -18.71 -15.21 -2.63
C GLY A 202 -18.12 -16.45 -3.29
N LEU A 203 -16.82 -16.45 -3.63
CA LEU A 203 -16.15 -17.65 -4.12
C LEU A 203 -16.01 -18.66 -2.98
N ALA A 204 -16.20 -19.94 -3.27
CA ALA A 204 -15.97 -21.00 -2.30
C ALA A 204 -14.48 -21.40 -2.25
N GLU A 205 -14.05 -21.93 -1.10
CA GLU A 205 -12.63 -22.25 -0.84
C GLU A 205 -11.99 -23.21 -1.87
N PRO A 206 -12.68 -24.25 -2.39
CA PRO A 206 -12.10 -25.09 -3.43
C PRO A 206 -11.72 -24.31 -4.70
N GLU A 207 -12.57 -23.38 -5.13
CA GLU A 207 -12.32 -22.53 -6.29
C GLU A 207 -11.20 -21.53 -6.01
N ILE A 208 -11.17 -20.94 -4.81
CA ILE A 208 -10.08 -20.04 -4.39
C ILE A 208 -8.74 -20.80 -4.37
N GLY A 209 -8.73 -22.01 -3.81
CA GLY A 209 -7.56 -22.88 -3.78
C GLY A 209 -7.05 -23.24 -5.17
N GLN A 210 -7.95 -23.52 -6.11
CA GLN A 210 -7.58 -23.76 -7.52
C GLN A 210 -6.94 -22.52 -8.16
N LEU A 211 -7.53 -21.34 -7.98
CA LEU A 211 -7.00 -20.09 -8.54
C LEU A 211 -5.59 -19.78 -8.01
N PHE A 212 -5.36 -19.95 -6.71
CA PHE A 212 -4.03 -19.77 -6.13
C PHE A 212 -3.05 -20.86 -6.58
N GLY A 213 -3.48 -22.12 -6.67
CA GLY A 213 -2.63 -23.20 -7.18
C GLY A 213 -2.12 -22.90 -8.60
N GLU A 214 -3.00 -22.41 -9.47
CA GLU A 214 -2.64 -22.00 -10.82
C GLU A 214 -1.77 -20.74 -10.86
N ALA A 215 -2.09 -19.73 -10.04
CA ALA A 215 -1.33 -18.48 -10.00
C ALA A 215 0.08 -18.65 -9.42
N LEU A 216 0.25 -19.53 -8.41
CA LEU A 216 1.54 -19.83 -7.78
C LEU A 216 2.41 -20.75 -8.63
N ALA A 217 1.82 -21.53 -9.55
CA ALA A 217 2.58 -22.33 -10.51
C ALA A 217 3.27 -21.47 -11.58
N ASP A 218 2.82 -20.24 -11.82
CA ASP A 218 3.49 -19.27 -12.70
C ASP A 218 4.73 -18.69 -12.00
N PRO A 219 5.96 -18.93 -12.52
CA PRO A 219 7.17 -18.37 -11.94
C PRO A 219 7.32 -16.87 -12.21
N SER A 220 6.51 -16.31 -13.10
CA SER A 220 6.46 -14.87 -13.36
C SER A 220 5.52 -14.16 -12.39
N TRP A 221 5.65 -12.83 -12.31
CA TRP A 221 4.77 -11.97 -11.51
C TRP A 221 3.33 -11.88 -12.04
N ARG A 222 3.08 -12.32 -13.28
CA ARG A 222 1.86 -11.96 -14.01
C ARG A 222 0.61 -12.61 -13.42
N SER A 223 0.60 -13.92 -13.17
CA SER A 223 -0.65 -14.58 -12.74
C SER A 223 -1.16 -14.07 -11.38
N LEU A 224 -0.28 -13.88 -10.38
CA LEU A 224 -0.70 -13.30 -9.11
C LEU A 224 -1.20 -11.84 -9.26
N ALA A 225 -0.55 -11.06 -10.12
CA ALA A 225 -0.97 -9.69 -10.40
C ALA A 225 -2.34 -9.63 -11.10
N THR A 226 -2.56 -10.51 -12.08
CA THR A 226 -3.84 -10.68 -12.76
C THR A 226 -4.93 -11.06 -11.78
N LEU A 227 -4.67 -12.03 -10.89
CA LEU A 227 -5.66 -12.46 -9.90
C LEU A 227 -6.08 -11.29 -8.98
N ASP A 228 -5.13 -10.50 -8.49
CA ASP A 228 -5.44 -9.29 -7.70
C ASP A 228 -6.21 -8.25 -8.54
N ALA A 229 -5.79 -7.99 -9.78
CA ALA A 229 -6.42 -7.00 -10.65
C ALA A 229 -7.87 -7.37 -11.01
N VAL A 230 -8.13 -8.63 -11.36
CA VAL A 230 -9.49 -9.13 -11.60
C VAL A 230 -10.34 -9.04 -10.34
N THR A 231 -9.76 -9.38 -9.18
CA THR A 231 -10.47 -9.28 -7.89
C THR A 231 -10.89 -7.83 -7.62
N ARG A 232 -10.02 -6.85 -7.85
CA ARG A 232 -10.35 -5.41 -7.69
C ARG A 232 -11.44 -4.95 -8.63
N LEU A 233 -11.37 -5.38 -9.89
CA LEU A 233 -12.39 -5.07 -10.89
C LEU A 233 -13.76 -5.59 -10.42
N LEU A 234 -13.82 -6.86 -10.02
CA LEU A 234 -15.06 -7.48 -9.59
C LEU A 234 -15.60 -6.94 -8.27
N GLU A 235 -14.75 -6.49 -7.36
CA GLU A 235 -15.19 -5.77 -6.15
C GLU A 235 -15.97 -4.51 -6.51
N VAL A 236 -15.47 -3.70 -7.46
CA VAL A 236 -16.14 -2.48 -7.91
C VAL A 236 -17.43 -2.81 -8.67
N VAL A 237 -17.39 -3.77 -9.59
CA VAL A 237 -18.56 -4.17 -10.40
C VAL A 237 -19.65 -4.81 -9.52
N ALA A 238 -19.27 -5.58 -8.49
CA ALA A 238 -20.23 -6.15 -7.54
C ALA A 238 -20.81 -5.09 -6.61
N GLN A 239 -20.06 -4.04 -6.25
CA GLN A 239 -20.56 -2.92 -5.46
C GLN A 239 -21.64 -2.11 -6.21
N THR A 240 -21.52 -1.98 -7.54
CA THR A 240 -22.53 -1.30 -8.37
C THR A 240 -23.74 -2.20 -8.70
N GLY A 241 -23.71 -3.48 -8.31
CA GLY A 241 -24.76 -4.45 -8.60
C GLY A 241 -24.75 -5.00 -10.03
N ALA A 242 -23.72 -4.68 -10.83
CA ALA A 242 -23.60 -5.14 -12.21
C ALA A 242 -23.16 -6.62 -12.32
N VAL A 243 -22.62 -7.19 -11.25
CA VAL A 243 -22.31 -8.64 -11.10
C VAL A 243 -22.75 -9.10 -9.72
N GLN A 244 -23.43 -10.25 -9.64
CA GLN A 244 -23.80 -10.87 -8.39
C GLN A 244 -22.62 -11.61 -7.75
N ARG A 245 -22.50 -11.48 -6.42
CA ARG A 245 -21.57 -12.27 -5.62
C ARG A 245 -21.94 -13.76 -5.68
N GLY A 246 -20.95 -14.63 -5.56
CA GLY A 246 -21.13 -16.07 -5.72
C GLY A 246 -20.84 -16.52 -7.15
N ALA A 247 -21.70 -17.41 -7.69
CA ALA A 247 -21.43 -18.12 -8.94
C ALA A 247 -21.14 -17.21 -10.15
N GLU A 248 -21.83 -16.06 -10.27
CA GLU A 248 -21.60 -15.12 -11.38
C GLU A 248 -20.21 -14.47 -11.28
N ALA A 249 -19.85 -13.94 -10.10
CA ALA A 249 -18.51 -13.42 -9.84
C ALA A 249 -17.42 -14.49 -10.06
N THR A 250 -17.63 -15.72 -9.57
CA THR A 250 -16.70 -16.84 -9.78
C THR A 250 -16.46 -17.11 -11.26
N ALA A 251 -17.54 -17.24 -12.04
CA ALA A 251 -17.46 -17.55 -13.46
C ALA A 251 -16.84 -16.39 -14.27
N MET A 252 -17.09 -15.14 -13.89
CA MET A 252 -16.45 -13.99 -14.53
C MET A 252 -14.96 -13.92 -14.17
N LEU A 253 -14.60 -14.15 -12.91
CA LEU A 253 -13.22 -14.14 -12.44
C LEU A 253 -12.38 -15.17 -13.18
N GLN A 254 -12.84 -16.43 -13.22
CA GLN A 254 -12.15 -17.51 -13.90
C GLN A 254 -11.96 -17.20 -15.39
N ARG A 255 -12.99 -16.67 -16.06
CA ARG A 255 -12.90 -16.29 -17.48
C ARG A 255 -11.87 -15.19 -17.72
N LEU A 256 -11.87 -14.12 -16.93
CA LEU A 256 -10.91 -13.01 -17.07
C LEU A 256 -9.49 -13.47 -16.74
N PHE A 257 -9.32 -14.23 -15.67
CA PHE A 257 -8.02 -14.77 -15.24
C PHE A 257 -7.40 -15.69 -16.31
N GLN A 258 -8.17 -16.65 -16.84
CA GLN A 258 -7.67 -17.54 -17.89
C GLN A 258 -7.35 -16.79 -19.19
N ARG A 259 -8.20 -15.84 -19.58
CA ARG A 259 -8.01 -15.09 -20.83
C ARG A 259 -6.76 -14.20 -20.79
N GLU A 260 -6.53 -13.49 -19.69
CA GLU A 260 -5.32 -12.69 -19.51
C GLU A 260 -4.05 -13.56 -19.48
N ARG A 261 -4.11 -14.74 -18.85
CA ARG A 261 -2.99 -15.71 -18.88
C ARG A 261 -2.68 -16.23 -20.28
N GLN A 262 -3.70 -16.55 -21.09
CA GLN A 262 -3.50 -16.96 -22.48
C GLN A 262 -2.83 -15.85 -23.30
N VAL A 263 -3.26 -14.60 -23.13
CA VAL A 263 -2.67 -13.45 -23.82
C VAL A 263 -1.21 -13.22 -23.39
N ALA A 264 -0.86 -13.46 -22.13
CA ALA A 264 0.51 -13.33 -21.64
C ALA A 264 1.51 -14.32 -22.29
N HIS A 265 1.03 -15.45 -22.82
CA HIS A 265 1.84 -16.44 -23.53
C HIS A 265 2.01 -16.14 -25.04
N GLU A 266 1.29 -15.17 -25.58
CA GLU A 266 1.45 -14.71 -26.97
C GLU A 266 2.70 -13.81 -27.07
N VAL A 267 3.83 -14.39 -27.47
CA VAL A 267 5.19 -13.78 -27.54
C VAL A 267 5.27 -12.49 -28.40
N ASN A 268 4.22 -12.14 -29.16
CA ASN A 268 4.16 -10.98 -30.06
C ASN A 268 2.86 -10.14 -29.92
N ALA A 269 2.27 -10.07 -28.73
CA ALA A 269 1.09 -9.21 -28.54
C ALA A 269 1.44 -7.73 -28.83
N PRO A 270 0.69 -7.03 -29.71
CA PRO A 270 1.02 -5.66 -30.11
C PRO A 270 0.96 -4.69 -28.92
N ILE A 271 1.91 -3.74 -28.89
CA ILE A 271 2.15 -2.73 -27.84
C ILE A 271 0.88 -1.89 -27.51
N ASN A 272 -0.12 -1.86 -28.39
CA ASN A 272 -1.37 -1.10 -28.28
C ASN A 272 -2.63 -1.99 -28.09
N ARG A 273 -2.53 -3.16 -27.45
CA ARG A 273 -3.72 -3.98 -27.16
C ARG A 273 -4.39 -3.47 -25.88
N ALA A 274 -5.69 -3.17 -25.94
CA ALA A 274 -6.47 -2.84 -24.76
C ALA A 274 -6.40 -4.02 -23.77
N GLU A 275 -5.76 -3.81 -22.61
CA GLU A 275 -5.81 -4.75 -21.48
C GLU A 275 -7.29 -5.04 -21.17
N LEU A 276 -7.69 -6.32 -21.00
CA LEU A 276 -9.10 -6.63 -20.68
C LEU A 276 -9.48 -6.09 -19.31
N ILE A 277 -8.47 -5.97 -18.43
CA ILE A 277 -8.57 -5.35 -17.12
C ILE A 277 -8.05 -3.91 -17.24
N PRO A 278 -8.88 -2.88 -16.97
CA PRO A 278 -8.45 -1.50 -17.04
C PRO A 278 -7.25 -1.22 -16.13
N THR A 279 -6.35 -0.34 -16.59
CA THR A 279 -5.05 -0.04 -15.96
C THR A 279 -5.15 0.33 -14.48
N GLY A 280 -6.23 1.02 -14.08
CA GLY A 280 -6.47 1.45 -12.70
C GLY A 280 -6.71 0.32 -11.70
N PHE A 281 -7.01 -0.90 -12.17
CA PHE A 281 -7.19 -2.06 -11.29
C PHE A 281 -5.90 -2.82 -11.03
N TRP A 282 -4.82 -2.55 -11.75
CA TRP A 282 -3.55 -3.25 -11.52
C TRP A 282 -2.80 -2.65 -10.33
N SER A 283 -2.34 -3.53 -9.45
CA SER A 283 -1.43 -3.17 -8.36
C SER A 283 0.04 -3.23 -8.75
N VAL A 284 0.33 -3.94 -9.83
CA VAL A 284 1.66 -4.04 -10.43
C VAL A 284 1.51 -4.18 -11.94
N ARG A 285 2.39 -3.54 -12.71
CA ARG A 285 2.39 -3.56 -14.18
C ARG A 285 3.81 -3.64 -14.70
N ASN A 286 4.02 -3.92 -15.99
CA ASN A 286 5.34 -3.77 -16.58
C ASN A 286 5.75 -2.30 -16.61
N GLN A 287 7.04 -2.04 -16.44
CA GLN A 287 7.64 -0.78 -16.86
C GLN A 287 7.57 -0.70 -18.39
N PRO A 288 6.91 0.33 -18.97
CA PRO A 288 7.18 0.65 -20.36
C PRO A 288 8.68 0.96 -20.46
N GLU A 289 9.39 0.39 -21.43
CA GLU A 289 10.80 0.74 -21.63
C GLU A 289 10.91 2.27 -21.68
N PRO A 290 11.87 2.88 -20.96
CA PRO A 290 12.12 4.29 -21.12
C PRO A 290 12.35 4.53 -22.61
N LEU A 291 11.57 5.43 -23.22
CA LEU A 291 11.85 5.92 -24.56
C LEU A 291 13.32 6.30 -24.55
N GLY A 292 14.13 5.54 -25.30
CA GLY A 292 15.56 5.76 -25.37
C GLY A 292 15.82 7.23 -25.57
N ASP A 293 16.73 7.77 -24.76
CA ASP A 293 17.19 9.15 -24.81
C ASP A 293 17.41 9.52 -26.27
N GLN A 294 16.44 10.21 -26.86
CA GLN A 294 16.69 10.93 -28.10
C GLN A 294 17.53 12.10 -27.64
N THR A 295 18.84 11.88 -27.56
CA THR A 295 19.82 12.94 -27.67
C THR A 295 19.42 13.75 -28.90
N ILE A 296 18.71 14.84 -28.64
CA ILE A 296 18.58 15.94 -29.56
C ILE A 296 20.01 16.42 -29.73
N ASP A 297 20.62 15.94 -30.80
CA ASP A 297 21.91 16.39 -31.29
C ASP A 297 21.72 17.88 -31.61
N THR A 298 21.96 18.75 -30.62
CA THR A 298 21.97 20.19 -30.81
C THR A 298 23.20 20.50 -31.65
N ALA A 299 23.02 20.42 -32.96
CA ALA A 299 23.96 20.90 -33.94
C ALA A 299 24.25 22.39 -33.63
N THR A 300 25.47 22.63 -33.17
CA THR A 300 26.09 23.94 -33.01
C THR A 300 26.03 24.69 -34.35
N PRO A 301 25.48 25.91 -34.43
CA PRO A 301 25.61 26.72 -35.63
C PRO A 301 27.05 27.22 -35.73
N GLY A 302 27.80 26.72 -36.72
CA GLY A 302 29.09 27.25 -37.09
C GLY A 302 28.97 28.70 -37.57
N HIS A 303 29.68 29.61 -36.91
CA HIS A 303 29.96 30.95 -37.42
C HIS A 303 30.85 30.84 -38.65
N GLY A 304 30.30 31.16 -39.83
CA GLY A 304 31.05 31.52 -41.03
C GLY A 304 30.99 33.04 -41.23
N GLN A 305 32.15 33.68 -41.13
CA GLN A 305 32.47 34.85 -41.94
C GLN A 305 32.86 34.39 -43.34
#